data_AF-A0A1Q7VZB9-F1
#
_entry.id   AF-A0A1Q7VZB9-F1
#
_cell.length_a   1.000
_cell.length_b   1.000
_cell.length_c   1.000
_cell.angle_alpha   90.00
_cell.angle_beta   90.00
_cell.angle_gamma   90.00
#
_symmetry.space_group_name_H-M   'P 1'
#
loop_
_entity.id
_entity.type
_entity.pdbx_description
1 polymer ?
#
loop_
_entity_poly.entity_id
_entity_poly.type
_entity_poly.pdbx_seq_one_letter_code
_entity_poly.pdbx_strand_id
1 'polypeptide(L)' 'MSAIRSYEYATAGIEHYWRVEIRPKIAVHTYRLADTGAYVASGVFTEGDTVAAPGLPWAKIQVSDLSPAA' A
#
# COMPACT_ATOMS: atom_id res chain seq x y z
N MET A 1 5.44 12.35 8.72
CA MET A 1 3.99 12.13 8.92
C MET A 1 3.24 12.47 7.64
N SER A 2 2.62 11.48 6.97
CA SER A 2 1.84 11.64 5.71
C SER A 2 0.32 11.46 5.95
N ALA A 3 -0.15 11.66 7.18
CA ALA A 3 -1.49 11.27 7.63
C ALA A 3 -2.65 12.02 6.93
N ILE A 4 -2.39 13.22 6.40
CA ILE A 4 -3.42 14.03 5.72
C ILE A 4 -3.92 13.32 4.44
N ARG A 5 -3.00 12.78 3.64
CA ARG A 5 -3.35 12.15 2.35
C ARG A 5 -4.18 10.87 2.52
N SER A 6 -3.89 10.08 3.56
CA SER A 6 -4.68 8.87 3.84
C SER A 6 -6.13 9.17 4.21
N TYR A 7 -6.41 10.31 4.85
CA TYR A 7 -7.77 10.70 5.19
C TYR A 7 -8.58 11.13 3.95
N GLU A 8 -7.96 11.90 3.05
CA GLU A 8 -8.58 12.34 1.79
C GLU A 8 -8.95 11.13 0.90
N TYR A 9 -8.06 10.15 0.80
CA TYR A 9 -8.34 8.92 0.03
C TYR A 9 -9.44 8.06 0.64
N ALA A 10 -9.49 7.97 1.97
CA ALA A 10 -10.56 7.27 2.66
C ALA A 10 -11.92 7.95 2.43
N THR A 11 -11.95 9.29 2.52
CA THR A 11 -13.15 10.09 2.24
C THR A 11 -13.61 9.93 0.78
N ALA A 12 -12.67 9.74 -0.15
CA ALA A 12 -12.97 9.47 -1.55
C ALA A 12 -13.38 8.01 -1.84
N GLY A 13 -13.41 7.13 -0.83
CA GLY A 13 -13.84 5.75 -0.99
C GLY A 13 -12.82 4.84 -1.69
N ILE A 14 -11.54 5.22 -1.72
CA ILE A 14 -10.50 4.40 -2.36
C ILE A 14 -10.28 3.13 -1.52
N GLU A 15 -10.64 1.97 -2.06
CA GLU A 15 -10.67 0.71 -1.32
C GLU A 15 -9.29 0.20 -0.90
N HIS A 16 -8.28 0.36 -1.78
CA HIS A 16 -6.91 -0.09 -1.56
C HIS A 16 -5.93 1.08 -1.53
N TYR A 17 -5.17 1.21 -0.44
CA TYR A 17 -4.14 2.22 -0.31
C TYR A 17 -2.80 1.57 0.06
N TRP A 18 -1.77 1.80 -0.77
CA TRP A 18 -0.42 1.30 -0.53
C TRP A 18 0.52 2.48 -0.27
N ARG A 19 1.23 2.45 0.87
CA ARG A 19 2.29 3.39 1.20
C ARG A 19 3.65 2.71 0.93
N VAL A 20 4.36 3.21 -0.08
CA VAL A 20 5.71 2.77 -0.40
C VAL A 20 6.72 3.64 0.34
N GLU A 21 7.55 3.00 1.16
CA GLU A 21 8.70 3.60 1.84
C GLU A 21 9.96 3.03 1.19
N ILE A 22 10.88 3.90 0.77
CA ILE A 22 12.07 3.48 -0.01
C ILE A 22 13.35 3.52 0.84
N ARG A 23 13.35 4.26 1.95
CA ARG A 23 14.51 4.44 2.84
C ARG A 23 14.12 4.15 4.29
N PRO A 24 15.00 3.51 5.09
CA PRO A 24 16.35 3.01 4.75
C PRO A 24 16.35 1.70 3.94
N LYS A 25 15.22 1.00 3.88
CA LYS A 25 14.97 -0.17 3.03
C LYS A 25 13.58 -0.04 2.43
N ILE A 26 13.35 -0.72 1.30
CA ILE A 26 12.04 -0.70 0.67
C ILE A 26 11.01 -1.49 1.49
N ALA A 27 9.85 -0.90 1.70
CA ALA A 27 8.70 -1.52 2.36
C ALA A 27 7.40 -0.98 1.77
N VAL A 28 6.46 -1.87 1.49
CA VAL A 28 5.10 -1.54 1.05
C VAL A 28 4.14 -1.86 2.18
N HIS A 29 3.56 -0.82 2.78
CA HIS A 29 2.49 -0.95 3.76
C HIS A 29 1.16 -0.89 3.04
N THR A 30 0.36 -1.94 3.16
CA THR A 30 -0.95 -2.02 2.51
C THR A 30 -2.06 -1.74 3.52
N TYR A 31 -3.09 -1.06 3.06
CA TYR A 31 -4.26 -0.72 3.83
C TYR A 31 -5.54 -0.98 3.02
N ARG A 32 -6.59 -1.40 3.72
CA ARG A 32 -7.94 -1.61 3.19
C ARG A 32 -8.91 -0.66 3.87
N LEU A 33 -9.78 -0.04 3.09
CA LEU A 33 -10.84 0.80 3.64
C LEU A 33 -11.85 -0.11 4.37
N ALA A 34 -12.11 0.17 5.63
CA ALA A 34 -13.15 -0.51 6.41
C ALA A 34 -14.47 0.25 6.34
N ASP A 35 -15.56 -0.42 6.73
CA ASP A 35 -16.92 0.17 6.78
C ASP A 35 -17.02 1.38 7.72
N THR A 36 -16.05 1.53 8.63
CA THR A 36 -15.92 2.70 9.51
C THR A 36 -15.48 3.98 8.77
N GLY A 37 -15.12 3.88 7.48
CA GLY A 37 -14.56 4.98 6.70
C GLY A 37 -13.09 5.25 6.99
N ALA A 38 -12.41 4.36 7.69
CA ALA A 38 -10.99 4.46 8.02
C ALA A 38 -10.18 3.30 7.42
N TYR A 39 -8.92 3.57 7.09
CA TYR A 39 -8.00 2.55 6.63
C TYR A 39 -7.51 1.66 7.78
N VAL A 40 -7.54 0.35 7.54
CA VAL A 40 -6.95 -0.68 8.41
C VAL A 40 -5.76 -1.30 7.71
N ALA A 41 -4.65 -1.49 8.42
CA ALA A 41 -3.47 -2.14 7.88
C ALA A 41 -3.78 -3.59 7.48
N SER A 42 -3.43 -3.97 6.25
CA SER A 42 -3.67 -5.30 5.68
C SER A 42 -2.39 -6.11 5.45
N GLY A 43 -1.21 -5.50 5.57
CA GLY A 43 0.06 -6.20 5.42
C GLY A 43 1.25 -5.27 5.19
N VAL A 44 2.45 -5.82 5.41
CA VAL A 44 3.73 -5.17 5.14
C VAL A 44 4.56 -6.12 4.29
N PHE A 45 5.08 -5.61 3.17
CA PHE A 45 5.85 -6.38 2.19
C PHE A 45 7.23 -5.72 2.01
N THR A 46 8.25 -6.53 1.87
CA THR A 46 9.66 -6.12 1.79
C THR A 46 10.32 -6.66 0.53
N GLU A 47 11.59 -6.34 0.33
CA GLU A 47 12.36 -6.83 -0.82
C GLU A 47 12.29 -8.36 -0.96
N GLY A 48 12.03 -8.85 -2.18
CA GLY A 48 11.78 -10.27 -2.47
C GLY A 48 10.32 -10.70 -2.37
N ASP A 49 9.46 -9.91 -1.72
CA ASP A 49 8.02 -10.18 -1.67
C ASP A 49 7.31 -9.71 -2.94
N THR A 50 6.14 -10.31 -3.19
CA THR A 50 5.17 -9.80 -4.16
C THR A 50 3.95 -9.26 -3.44
N VAL A 51 3.67 -7.97 -3.58
CA VAL A 51 2.44 -7.37 -3.06
C VAL A 51 1.32 -7.55 -4.06
N ALA A 52 0.12 -7.91 -3.57
CA ALA A 52 -1.07 -8.12 -4.40
C ALA A 52 -2.31 -7.56 -3.69
N ALA A 53 -3.22 -6.94 -4.45
CA ALA A 53 -4.49 -6.47 -3.93
C ALA A 53 -5.55 -7.59 -4.00
N PRO A 54 -6.20 -7.96 -2.88
CA PRO A 54 -7.31 -8.91 -2.89
C PRO A 54 -8.42 -8.46 -3.85
N GLY A 55 -8.91 -9.38 -4.68
CA GLY A 55 -9.99 -9.08 -5.64
C GLY A 55 -9.55 -8.34 -6.90
N LEU A 56 -8.28 -7.93 -7.02
CA LEU A 56 -7.73 -7.26 -8.20
C LEU A 56 -6.54 -8.06 -8.78
N PRO A 57 -6.79 -9.06 -9.65
CA PRO A 57 -5.74 -9.95 -10.16
C PRO A 57 -4.60 -9.24 -10.90
N TRP A 58 -4.90 -8.09 -11.50
CA TRP A 58 -3.95 -7.26 -12.23
C TRP A 58 -3.08 -6.39 -11.31
N ALA A 59 -3.51 -6.12 -10.08
CA ALA A 59 -2.82 -5.25 -9.14
C ALA A 59 -1.84 -6.07 -8.30
N LYS A 60 -0.76 -6.52 -8.94
CA LYS A 60 0.32 -7.31 -8.36
C LYS A 60 1.67 -6.78 -8.84
N ILE A 61 2.62 -6.59 -7.93
CA ILE A 61 3.95 -6.07 -8.25
C ILE A 61 5.02 -6.70 -7.33
N GLN A 62 6.18 -7.04 -7.88
CA GLN A 62 7.34 -7.42 -7.06
C GLN A 62 7.85 -6.18 -6.34
N VAL A 63 8.12 -6.27 -5.05
CA VAL A 63 8.59 -5.12 -4.29
C VAL A 63 9.95 -4.61 -4.82
N SER A 64 10.78 -5.49 -5.39
CA SER A 64 12.04 -5.11 -6.05
C SER A 64 11.84 -4.09 -7.18
N ASP A 65 10.74 -4.17 -7.93
CA ASP A 65 10.47 -3.35 -9.11
C ASP A 65 10.11 -1.90 -8.76
N LEU A 66 9.84 -1.64 -7.48
CA LEU A 66 9.55 -0.32 -6.93
C LEU A 66 10.82 0.42 -6.47
N SER A 67 11.98 -0.25 -6.48
CA SER A 67 13.25 0.35 -6.10
C SER A 67 13.74 1.30 -7.20
N PRO A 68 14.21 2.53 -6.88
CA PRO A 68 14.76 3.46 -7.88
C PRO A 68 16.01 2.97 -8.62
N ALA A 69 16.59 1.85 -8.18
CA ALA A 69 17.76 1.22 -8.78
C ALA A 69 17.41 0.00 -9.66
N ALA A 70 16.11 -0.30 -9.84
CA ALA A 70 15.61 -1.35 -10.72
C ALA A 70 15.54 -0.91 -12.19
#